data_AF-A0A1B0GP62-F1
#
_entry.id   AF-A0A1B0GP62-F1
#
_cell.length_a   1.000
_cell.length_b   1.000
_cell.length_c   1.000
_cell.angle_alpha   90.00
_cell.angle_beta   90.00
_cell.angle_gamma   90.00
#
_symmetry.space_group_name_H-M   'P 1'
#
loop_
_entity.id
_entity.type
_entity.pdbx_description
1 polymer ?
#
loop_
_entity_poly.entity_id
_entity_poly.type
_entity_poly.pdbx_seq_one_letter_code
_entity_poly.pdbx_strand_id
1 'polypeptide(L)'
;MHDENRQLVDRLMKYKAKDADKLNEENENLLRKRTEKMRRELEDAAQDASRRSSSPILPLDRGDRGSLADLSGAGAKAAGFFSVSLPTSVHLKFDAHDGEVNAVRWCPLDRIIATGGADRKVKLWDVGTGTMEPRGTLVGSNAGVNSVDFDSTGTMILGTSNDFASRVWTVADQRLRYSGT
;
A
#
# COMPACT_ATOMS: atom_id res chain seq x y z
N MET A 1 49.96 20.44 0.10
CA MET A 1 48.82 20.56 -0.83
C MET A 1 48.18 19.22 -1.22
N HIS A 2 48.83 18.32 -1.99
CA HIS A 2 48.20 17.04 -2.37
C HIS A 2 47.99 16.08 -1.18
N ASP A 3 48.96 16.00 -0.26
CA ASP A 3 48.86 15.11 0.91
C ASP A 3 47.84 15.61 1.95
N GLU A 4 47.72 16.92 2.11
CA GLU A 4 46.71 17.54 2.99
C GLU A 4 45.30 17.28 2.47
N ASN A 5 45.08 17.40 1.15
CA ASN A 5 43.81 17.06 0.54
C ASN A 5 43.45 15.57 0.73
N ARG A 6 44.43 14.67 0.60
CA ARG A 6 44.22 13.23 0.86
C ARG A 6 43.83 12.96 2.33
N GLN A 7 44.52 13.59 3.27
CA GLN A 7 44.20 13.46 4.71
C GLN A 7 42.82 14.03 5.07
N LEU A 8 42.40 15.13 4.42
CA LEU A 8 41.07 15.70 4.60
C LEU A 8 39.98 14.78 4.08
N VAL A 9 40.18 14.15 2.92
CA VAL A 9 39.26 13.15 2.38
C VAL A 9 39.16 11.93 3.30
N ASP A 10 40.27 11.40 3.79
CA ASP A 10 40.26 10.25 4.72
C ASP A 10 39.53 10.58 6.03
N ARG A 11 39.74 11.78 6.57
CA ARG A 11 39.05 12.25 7.78
C ARG A 11 37.55 12.41 7.53
N LEU A 12 37.17 12.99 6.40
CA LEU A 12 35.77 13.15 5.99
C LEU A 12 35.08 11.80 5.82
N MET A 13 35.76 10.84 5.18
CA MET A 13 35.26 9.48 4.99
C MET A 13 35.02 8.80 6.34
N LYS A 14 35.96 8.92 7.29
CA LYS A 14 35.77 8.40 8.65
C LYS A 14 34.59 9.03 9.38
N TYR A 15 34.42 10.35 9.27
CA TYR A 15 33.27 11.02 9.88
C TYR A 15 31.95 10.57 9.27
N LYS A 16 31.87 10.48 7.94
CA LYS A 16 30.67 10.01 7.24
C LYS A 16 30.35 8.55 7.55
N ALA A 17 31.35 7.67 7.65
CA ALA A 17 31.16 6.28 8.02
C ALA A 17 30.59 6.15 9.44
N LYS A 18 31.18 6.88 10.40
CA LYS A 18 30.70 6.87 11.79
C LYS A 18 29.25 7.36 11.93
N ASP A 19 28.87 8.38 11.17
CA ASP A 19 27.51 8.91 11.17
C ASP A 19 26.52 7.93 10.51
N ALA A 20 26.94 7.28 9.41
CA ALA A 20 26.16 6.24 8.75
C ALA A 20 25.92 5.02 9.66
N ASP A 21 26.94 4.57 10.38
CA ASP A 21 26.84 3.45 11.32
C ASP A 21 25.85 3.77 12.45
N LYS A 22 25.92 5.00 13.00
CA LYS A 22 25.00 5.47 14.03
C LYS A 22 23.55 5.49 13.54
N LEU A 23 23.31 6.00 12.32
CA LEU A 23 21.98 6.02 11.72
C LEU A 23 21.44 4.62 11.43
N ASN A 24 22.30 3.69 11.00
CA ASN A 24 21.92 2.30 10.82
C ASN A 24 21.52 1.63 12.14
N GLU A 25 22.29 1.87 13.21
CA GLU A 25 21.97 1.37 14.55
C GLU A 25 20.64 1.92 15.08
N GLU A 26 20.37 3.22 14.89
CA GLU A 26 19.09 3.83 15.22
C GLU A 26 17.93 3.22 14.41
N ASN A 27 18.12 2.99 13.11
CA ASN A 27 17.13 2.34 12.26
C ASN A 27 16.84 0.90 12.68
N GLU A 28 17.87 0.10 13.01
CA GLU A 28 17.69 -1.25 13.53
C GLU A 28 16.93 -1.26 14.85
N ASN A 29 17.23 -0.33 15.76
CA ASN A 29 16.53 -0.19 17.04
C ASN A 29 15.05 0.20 16.85
N LEU A 30 14.76 1.08 15.90
CA LEU A 30 13.39 1.44 15.55
C LEU A 30 12.62 0.26 14.96
N LEU A 31 13.27 -0.52 14.09
CA LEU A 31 12.68 -1.74 13.52
C LEU A 31 12.37 -2.76 14.60
N ARG A 32 13.33 -3.04 15.51
CA ARG A 32 13.13 -3.95 16.65
C ARG A 32 11.97 -3.50 17.56
N LYS A 33 11.91 -2.21 17.90
CA LYS A 33 10.79 -1.68 18.70
C LYS A 33 9.44 -1.81 17.99
N ARG A 34 9.39 -1.59 16.68
CA ARG A 34 8.15 -1.75 15.89
C ARG A 34 7.72 -3.21 15.81
N THR A 35 8.66 -4.14 15.60
CA THR A 35 8.34 -5.57 15.53
C THR A 35 7.90 -6.12 16.88
N GLU A 36 8.54 -5.72 17.98
CA GLU A 36 8.13 -6.08 19.34
C GLU A 36 6.74 -5.53 19.69
N LYS A 37 6.47 -4.26 19.34
CA LYS A 37 5.16 -3.64 19.56
C LYS A 37 4.07 -4.39 18.79
N MET A 38 4.31 -4.66 17.51
CA MET A 38 3.36 -5.40 16.67
C MET A 38 3.11 -6.82 17.21
N ARG A 39 4.16 -7.51 17.64
CA ARG A 39 4.04 -8.83 18.28
C ARG A 39 3.19 -8.78 19.55
N ARG A 40 3.40 -7.77 20.40
CA ARG A 40 2.61 -7.58 21.63
C ARG A 40 1.14 -7.31 21.32
N GLU A 41 0.85 -6.48 20.33
CA GLU A 41 -0.54 -6.22 19.88
C GLU A 41 -1.22 -7.50 19.37
N LEU A 42 -0.49 -8.39 18.67
CA LEU A 42 -1.00 -9.69 18.23
C LEU A 42 -1.29 -10.64 19.41
N GLU A 43 -0.41 -10.66 20.42
CA GLU A 43 -0.60 -11.46 21.65
C GLU A 43 -1.82 -10.97 22.45
N ASP A 44 -1.99 -9.65 22.61
CA ASP A 44 -3.15 -9.05 23.28
C ASP A 44 -4.46 -9.34 22.53
N ALA A 45 -4.45 -9.27 21.19
CA ALA A 45 -5.61 -9.59 20.36
C ALA A 45 -6.01 -11.08 20.44
N ALA A 46 -5.04 -12.00 20.49
CA ALA A 46 -5.31 -13.42 20.69
C ALA A 46 -5.91 -13.71 22.07
N GLN A 47 -5.48 -12.96 23.10
CA GLN A 47 -6.00 -13.13 24.45
C GLN A 47 -7.43 -12.60 24.61
N ASP A 48 -7.81 -11.51 23.92
CA ASP A 48 -9.19 -11.01 23.90
C ASP A 48 -10.15 -11.99 23.19
N ALA A 49 -9.69 -12.65 22.12
CA ALA A 49 -10.47 -13.69 21.45
C ALA A 49 -10.74 -14.90 22.37
N SER A 50 -9.77 -15.29 23.20
CA SER A 50 -9.94 -16.36 24.19
C SER A 50 -10.89 -15.99 25.34
N ARG A 51 -10.95 -14.71 25.74
CA ARG A 51 -11.93 -14.23 26.74
C ARG A 51 -13.36 -14.22 26.20
N ARG A 52 -13.56 -14.00 24.90
CA ARG A 52 -14.89 -14.09 24.27
C ARG A 52 -15.40 -15.53 24.16
N SER A 53 -14.51 -16.52 24.04
CA SER A 53 -14.91 -17.93 23.98
C SER A 53 -15.30 -18.54 25.32
N SER A 54 -15.16 -17.83 26.46
CA SER A 54 -15.55 -18.32 27.79
C SER A 54 -16.96 -17.91 28.23
N SER A 55 -17.81 -17.45 27.30
CA SER A 55 -19.24 -17.21 27.58
C SER A 55 -19.99 -18.55 27.63
N PRO A 56 -20.80 -18.86 28.67
CA PRO A 56 -21.47 -20.15 28.77
C PRO A 56 -22.62 -20.27 27.75
N ILE A 57 -22.61 -21.37 27.00
CA ILE A 57 -23.64 -21.75 26.02
C ILE A 57 -24.85 -22.32 26.79
N LEU A 58 -26.04 -21.75 26.58
CA LEU A 58 -27.33 -22.35 26.99
C LEU A 58 -27.78 -23.41 25.96
N PRO A 59 -28.46 -24.51 26.34
CA PRO A 59 -28.76 -25.61 25.42
C PRO A 59 -29.96 -25.27 24.51
N LEU A 60 -29.79 -25.46 23.19
CA LEU A 60 -30.89 -25.46 22.22
C LEU A 60 -31.59 -26.82 22.20
N ASP A 61 -32.92 -26.76 22.30
CA ASP A 61 -33.85 -27.87 22.27
C ASP A 61 -33.94 -28.52 20.88
N ARG A 62 -34.18 -29.83 20.87
CA ARG A 62 -34.08 -30.73 19.73
C ARG A 62 -35.48 -31.21 19.35
N GLY A 63 -35.99 -30.74 18.21
CA GLY A 63 -37.15 -31.35 17.57
C GLY A 63 -37.61 -30.54 16.36
N ASP A 64 -37.40 -31.04 15.15
CA ASP A 64 -38.44 -31.79 14.44
C ASP A 64 -37.91 -32.28 13.08
N ARG A 65 -38.23 -33.53 12.73
CA ARG A 65 -37.90 -34.18 11.47
C ARG A 65 -39.14 -34.15 10.58
N GLY A 66 -39.19 -33.18 9.66
CA GLY A 66 -40.22 -33.08 8.63
C GLY A 66 -39.78 -33.66 7.28
N SER A 67 -40.26 -34.87 7.00
CA SER A 67 -40.59 -35.50 5.71
C SER A 67 -40.04 -34.93 4.38
N LEU A 68 -39.33 -35.80 3.65
CA LEU A 68 -38.90 -35.64 2.26
C LEU A 68 -39.98 -36.24 1.33
N ALA A 69 -40.98 -35.45 0.94
CA ALA A 69 -41.93 -35.81 -0.12
C ALA A 69 -42.58 -34.53 -0.68
N ASP A 70 -42.13 -34.10 -1.86
CA ASP A 70 -42.96 -33.62 -2.98
C ASP A 70 -42.06 -32.99 -4.06
N LEU A 71 -41.55 -33.87 -4.93
CA LEU A 71 -40.98 -33.51 -6.22
C LEU A 71 -42.09 -33.65 -7.28
N SER A 72 -42.95 -32.65 -7.43
CA SER A 72 -43.62 -32.35 -8.71
C SER A 72 -44.48 -31.09 -8.59
N GLY A 73 -44.03 -29.98 -9.17
CA GLY A 73 -44.82 -28.76 -9.18
C GLY A 73 -44.06 -27.52 -9.59
N ALA A 74 -43.91 -27.34 -10.91
CA ALA A 74 -43.76 -26.09 -11.64
C ALA A 74 -43.30 -24.82 -10.89
N GLY A 75 -42.14 -24.31 -11.30
CA GLY A 75 -41.75 -22.91 -11.14
C GLY A 75 -40.35 -22.76 -10.57
N ALA A 76 -39.35 -22.72 -11.44
CA ALA A 76 -38.03 -22.20 -11.11
C ALA A 76 -38.20 -20.77 -10.56
N LYS A 77 -38.25 -20.61 -9.24
CA LYS A 77 -38.09 -19.29 -8.61
C LYS A 77 -36.65 -18.90 -8.87
N ALA A 78 -36.52 -18.01 -9.84
CA ALA A 78 -35.30 -17.39 -10.28
C ALA A 78 -34.36 -17.16 -9.08
N ALA A 79 -33.16 -17.73 -9.21
CA ALA A 79 -32.02 -17.35 -8.38
C ALA A 79 -32.03 -15.83 -8.22
N GLY A 80 -32.01 -15.38 -6.97
CA GLY A 80 -32.23 -13.98 -6.61
C GLY A 80 -31.49 -13.05 -7.56
N PHE A 81 -32.25 -12.23 -8.28
CA PHE A 81 -31.68 -11.12 -9.02
C PHE A 81 -31.01 -10.21 -7.99
N PHE A 82 -29.68 -10.29 -7.87
CA PHE A 82 -28.92 -9.26 -7.17
C PHE A 82 -29.22 -7.96 -7.92
N SER A 83 -29.96 -7.05 -7.30
CA SER A 83 -30.09 -5.71 -7.84
C SER A 83 -28.72 -5.06 -7.74
N VAL A 84 -27.97 -5.09 -8.84
CA VAL A 84 -26.72 -4.36 -8.95
C VAL A 84 -27.11 -2.88 -9.00
N SER A 85 -27.00 -2.21 -7.85
CA SER A 85 -27.05 -0.76 -7.79
C SER A 85 -25.81 -0.23 -8.49
N LEU A 86 -25.95 0.20 -9.74
CA LEU A 86 -24.87 0.86 -10.45
C LEU A 86 -24.59 2.20 -9.79
N PRO A 87 -23.33 2.51 -9.42
CA PRO A 87 -22.99 3.83 -8.93
C PRO A 87 -23.22 4.85 -10.04
N THR A 88 -24.21 5.73 -9.85
CA THR A 88 -24.54 6.80 -10.80
C THR A 88 -23.81 8.10 -10.50
N SER A 89 -23.18 8.19 -9.34
CA SER A 89 -22.56 9.42 -8.83
C SER A 89 -21.06 9.23 -8.60
N VAL A 90 -20.29 10.26 -8.95
CA VAL A 90 -18.86 10.32 -8.62
C VAL A 90 -18.71 10.45 -7.11
N HIS A 91 -18.03 9.48 -6.49
CA HIS A 91 -17.84 9.47 -5.04
C HIS A 91 -16.78 10.49 -4.58
N LEU A 92 -15.79 10.78 -5.42
CA LEU A 92 -14.70 11.71 -5.09
C LEU A 92 -14.08 12.28 -6.37
N LYS A 93 -13.80 13.57 -6.39
CA LYS A 93 -13.09 14.28 -7.47
C LYS A 93 -11.97 15.11 -6.85
N PHE A 94 -10.77 15.02 -7.43
CA PHE A 94 -9.59 15.76 -6.97
C PHE A 94 -8.64 16.02 -8.14
N ASP A 95 -7.84 17.07 -8.02
CA ASP A 95 -6.86 17.47 -9.04
C ASP A 95 -5.51 16.79 -8.76
N ALA A 96 -5.26 15.68 -9.46
CA ALA A 96 -4.06 14.89 -9.21
C ALA A 96 -2.79 15.52 -9.79
N HIS A 97 -2.83 16.02 -11.03
CA HIS A 97 -1.65 16.50 -11.77
C HIS A 97 -1.91 17.84 -12.44
N ASP A 98 -0.84 18.58 -12.72
CA ASP A 98 -0.87 19.82 -13.50
C ASP A 98 -0.81 19.48 -15.00
N GLY A 99 -1.83 18.78 -15.47
CA GLY A 99 -1.92 18.23 -16.83
C GLY A 99 -2.65 16.89 -16.89
N GLU A 100 -2.52 16.21 -18.03
CA GLU A 100 -3.16 14.92 -18.27
C GLU A 100 -2.70 13.87 -17.24
N VAL A 101 -3.67 13.12 -16.70
CA VAL A 101 -3.42 11.95 -15.87
C VAL A 101 -3.47 10.73 -16.78
N ASN A 102 -2.30 10.13 -17.02
CA ASN A 102 -2.17 9.06 -18.01
C ASN A 102 -2.26 7.67 -17.36
N ALA A 103 -1.94 7.57 -16.07
CA ALA A 103 -1.85 6.30 -15.37
C ALA A 103 -2.45 6.38 -13.97
N VAL A 104 -3.09 5.29 -13.54
CA VAL A 104 -3.60 5.11 -12.18
C VAL A 104 -3.46 3.65 -11.77
N ARG A 105 -3.05 3.40 -10.52
CA ARG A 105 -2.96 2.06 -9.95
C ARG A 105 -3.26 2.07 -8.46
N TRP A 106 -4.03 1.07 -8.01
CA TRP A 106 -4.21 0.80 -6.59
C TRP A 106 -3.05 -0.06 -6.07
N CYS A 107 -2.55 0.27 -4.88
CA CYS A 107 -1.69 -0.63 -4.15
C CYS A 107 -2.48 -1.89 -3.75
N PRO A 108 -1.91 -3.10 -3.92
CA PRO A 108 -2.61 -4.33 -3.56
C PRO A 108 -2.73 -4.57 -2.05
N LEU A 109 -1.85 -3.95 -1.23
CA LEU A 109 -1.80 -4.21 0.21
C LEU A 109 -2.30 -3.04 1.06
N ASP A 110 -2.06 -1.81 0.62
CA ASP A 110 -2.40 -0.60 1.36
C ASP A 110 -3.48 0.21 0.64
N ARG A 111 -4.15 1.12 1.37
CA ARG A 111 -5.18 2.03 0.82
C ARG A 111 -4.56 3.23 0.07
N ILE A 112 -3.57 2.95 -0.77
CA ILE A 112 -2.79 3.93 -1.54
C ILE A 112 -3.17 3.84 -3.01
N ILE A 113 -3.31 4.99 -3.66
CA ILE A 113 -3.36 5.11 -5.12
C ILE A 113 -2.08 5.78 -5.61
N ALA A 114 -1.49 5.23 -6.68
CA ALA A 114 -0.47 5.91 -7.47
C ALA A 114 -1.10 6.48 -8.74
N THR A 115 -0.78 7.73 -9.07
CA THR A 115 -1.16 8.38 -10.33
C THR A 115 0.08 8.87 -11.06
N GLY A 116 0.13 8.68 -12.38
CA GLY A 116 1.19 9.21 -13.25
C GLY A 116 0.61 10.23 -14.23
N GLY A 117 1.35 11.32 -14.50
CA GLY A 117 0.84 12.41 -15.33
C GLY A 117 1.87 13.10 -16.22
N ALA A 118 1.35 14.03 -17.03
CA ALA A 118 2.11 14.87 -17.96
C ALA A 118 3.07 15.84 -17.24
N ASP A 119 2.82 16.14 -15.95
CA ASP A 119 3.72 16.91 -15.08
C ASP A 119 5.02 16.16 -14.71
N ARG A 120 5.21 14.96 -15.29
CA ARG A 120 6.40 14.10 -15.18
C ARG A 120 6.61 13.51 -13.79
N LYS A 121 5.53 13.42 -13.01
CA LYS A 121 5.57 12.90 -11.64
C LYS A 121 4.70 11.66 -11.52
N VAL A 122 5.07 10.81 -10.56
CA VAL A 122 4.12 9.86 -9.97
C VAL A 122 3.74 10.40 -8.61
N LYS A 123 2.45 10.54 -8.32
CA LYS A 123 1.94 11.01 -7.02
C LYS A 123 1.25 9.88 -6.29
N LEU A 124 1.42 9.87 -4.97
CA LEU A 124 0.84 8.88 -4.08
C LEU A 124 -0.24 9.54 -3.25
N TRP A 125 -1.35 8.84 -3.09
CA TRP A 125 -2.52 9.34 -2.40
C TRP A 125 -3.04 8.30 -1.42
N ASP A 126 -3.29 8.72 -0.19
CA ASP A 126 -4.04 7.91 0.77
C ASP A 126 -5.53 8.15 0.57
N VAL A 127 -6.29 7.08 0.36
CA VAL A 127 -7.74 7.18 0.20
C VAL A 127 -8.39 7.09 1.57
N GLY A 128 -9.07 8.13 2.01
CA GLY A 128 -9.90 8.17 3.21
C GLY A 128 -11.38 7.89 2.93
N THR A 129 -12.22 8.05 3.94
CA THR A 129 -13.68 8.05 3.74
C THR A 129 -14.09 9.40 3.17
N GLY A 130 -14.20 9.50 1.85
CA GLY A 130 -14.63 10.72 1.16
C GLY A 130 -13.55 11.79 0.98
N THR A 131 -12.29 11.50 1.31
CA THR A 131 -11.14 12.39 1.06
C THR A 131 -10.01 11.66 0.33
N MET A 132 -9.25 12.41 -0.45
CA MET A 132 -8.03 11.96 -1.10
C MET A 132 -6.89 12.82 -0.58
N GLU A 133 -6.00 12.24 0.21
CA GLU A 133 -4.92 12.98 0.86
C GLU A 133 -3.60 12.74 0.11
N PRO A 134 -2.80 13.78 -0.19
CA PRO A 134 -1.49 13.61 -0.81
C PRO A 134 -0.53 12.97 0.18
N ARG A 135 -0.01 11.79 -0.17
CA ARG A 135 0.97 11.04 0.64
C ARG A 135 2.41 11.32 0.18
N GLY A 136 2.61 11.56 -1.11
CA GLY A 136 3.96 11.62 -1.65
C GLY A 136 4.04 12.00 -3.12
N THR A 137 5.24 12.36 -3.56
CA THR A 137 5.53 12.64 -4.97
C THR A 137 6.88 12.04 -5.34
N LEU A 138 6.84 11.15 -6.32
CA LEU A 138 8.00 10.49 -6.90
C LEU A 138 8.45 11.30 -8.12
N VAL A 139 9.70 11.74 -8.07
CA VAL A 139 10.33 12.60 -9.07
C VAL A 139 11.48 11.87 -9.77
N GLY A 140 11.92 12.42 -10.90
CA GLY A 140 13.08 11.94 -11.66
C GLY A 140 12.80 11.61 -13.12
N SER A 141 11.54 11.57 -13.54
CA SER A 141 11.16 11.40 -14.95
C SER A 141 11.42 12.67 -15.76
N ASN A 142 11.95 12.53 -16.98
CA ASN A 142 12.24 13.67 -17.84
C ASN A 142 11.08 14.00 -18.81
N ALA A 143 10.10 13.10 -18.94
CA ALA A 143 8.87 13.29 -19.71
C ALA A 143 7.65 12.74 -18.94
N GLY A 144 6.46 12.87 -19.55
CA GLY A 144 5.21 12.42 -18.95
C GLY A 144 5.23 10.93 -18.61
N VAL A 145 4.67 10.58 -17.45
CA VAL A 145 4.58 9.19 -16.99
C VAL A 145 3.30 8.58 -17.55
N ASN A 146 3.43 7.50 -18.34
CA ASN A 146 2.32 6.91 -19.07
C ASN A 146 1.75 5.64 -18.42
N SER A 147 2.54 4.97 -17.59
CA SER A 147 2.08 3.79 -16.85
C SER A 147 2.74 3.75 -15.48
N VAL A 148 2.00 3.24 -14.50
CA VAL A 148 2.48 2.99 -13.14
C VAL A 148 1.99 1.63 -12.69
N ASP A 149 2.85 0.87 -12.01
CA ASP A 149 2.45 -0.40 -11.39
C ASP A 149 3.12 -0.57 -10.03
N PHE A 150 2.41 -1.24 -9.12
CA PHE A 150 2.97 -1.67 -7.84
C PHE A 150 3.54 -3.06 -7.99
N ASP A 151 4.60 -3.36 -7.24
CA ASP A 151 4.98 -4.75 -7.04
C ASP A 151 3.94 -5.48 -6.18
N SER A 152 4.03 -6.82 -6.15
CA SER A 152 3.07 -7.64 -5.38
C SER A 152 3.12 -7.38 -3.87
N THR A 153 4.23 -6.83 -3.37
CA THR A 153 4.40 -6.48 -1.95
C THR A 153 4.00 -5.04 -1.64
N GLY A 154 3.65 -4.23 -2.63
CA GLY A 154 3.32 -2.80 -2.43
C GLY A 154 4.48 -1.95 -1.91
N THR A 155 5.72 -2.46 -1.92
CA THR A 155 6.90 -1.75 -1.43
C THR A 155 7.59 -0.94 -2.50
N MET A 156 7.40 -1.31 -3.78
CA MET A 156 8.00 -0.66 -4.93
C MET A 156 6.96 -0.24 -5.95
N ILE A 157 7.26 0.84 -6.67
CA ILE A 157 6.48 1.32 -7.80
C ILE A 157 7.38 1.40 -9.01
N LEU A 158 6.92 0.81 -10.10
CA LEU A 158 7.48 0.98 -11.44
C LEU A 158 6.69 2.06 -12.17
N GLY A 159 7.38 3.00 -12.81
CA GLY A 159 6.78 3.97 -13.71
C GLY A 159 7.53 4.03 -15.03
N THR A 160 6.79 4.10 -16.13
CA THR A 160 7.36 4.23 -17.48
C THR A 160 7.00 5.60 -18.04
N SER A 161 7.96 6.23 -18.71
CA SER A 161 7.85 7.61 -19.17
C SER A 161 8.17 7.74 -20.66
N ASN A 162 7.65 8.80 -21.27
CA ASN A 162 7.91 9.17 -22.68
C ASN A 162 9.38 9.49 -22.99
N ASP A 163 10.25 9.54 -21.98
CA ASP A 163 11.70 9.71 -22.13
C ASP A 163 12.42 8.37 -22.40
N PHE A 164 11.67 7.33 -22.79
CA PHE A 164 12.12 5.96 -23.04
C PHE A 164 12.69 5.23 -21.82
N ALA A 165 12.64 5.86 -20.64
CA ALA A 165 13.18 5.31 -19.41
C ALA A 165 12.09 4.75 -18.50
N SER A 166 12.43 3.65 -17.84
CA SER A 166 11.64 3.04 -16.77
C SER A 166 12.31 3.28 -15.43
N ARG A 167 11.53 3.64 -14.42
CA ARG A 167 12.05 4.02 -13.10
C ARG A 167 11.35 3.24 -12.00
N VAL A 168 12.11 2.86 -11.00
CA VAL A 168 11.61 2.15 -9.82
C VAL A 168 11.85 3.00 -8.60
N TRP A 169 10.80 3.24 -7.82
CA TRP A 169 10.86 3.93 -6.54
C TRP A 169 10.43 3.01 -5.41
N THR A 170 10.88 3.30 -4.21
CA THR A 170 10.35 2.69 -2.99
C THR A 170 9.23 3.53 -2.42
N VAL A 171 8.14 2.90 -1.99
CA VAL A 171 6.92 3.59 -1.49
C VAL A 171 7.16 4.23 -0.12
N ALA A 172 7.90 3.55 0.76
CA ALA A 172 8.08 3.97 2.15
C ALA A 172 8.89 5.25 2.31
N ASP A 173 9.96 5.40 1.53
CA ASP A 173 10.86 6.57 1.58
C ASP A 173 10.80 7.43 0.32
N GLN A 174 9.99 7.05 -0.68
CA GLN A 174 9.76 7.78 -1.92
C GLN A 174 11.03 8.00 -2.74
N ARG A 175 12.04 7.14 -2.56
CA ARG A 175 13.33 7.27 -3.24
C ARG A 175 13.39 6.51 -4.55
N LEU A 176 13.99 7.13 -5.56
CA LEU A 176 14.36 6.47 -6.81
C LEU A 176 15.47 5.43 -6.54
N ARG A 177 15.21 4.18 -6.89
CA ARG A 177 16.13 3.05 -6.76
C ARG A 177 16.82 2.71 -8.07
N TYR A 178 16.07 2.78 -9.15
CA TYR A 178 16.57 2.42 -10.47
C TYR A 178 16.01 3.35 -11.53
N SER A 179 16.85 3.66 -12.52
CA SER A 179 16.47 4.35 -13.75
C SER A 179 17.11 3.59 -14.90
N GLY A 180 16.29 2.90 -15.70
CA GLY A 180 16.71 2.22 -16.91
C GLY A 180 16.73 3.20 -18.08
N THR A 181 17.80 3.17 -18.86
CA THR A 181 17.95 3.87 -20.14
C THR A 181 17.68 2.93 -21.30
#